data_AF-A0A7C9BGS6-F1
#
_entry.id   AF-A0A7C9BGS6-F1
#
_cell.length_a   1.000
_cell.length_b   1.000
_cell.length_c   1.000
_cell.angle_alpha   90.00
_cell.angle_beta   90.00
_cell.angle_gamma   90.00
#
_symmetry.space_group_name_H-M   'P 1'
#
loop_
_entity.id
_entity.type
_entity.pdbx_description
1 polymer ?
#
loop_
_entity_poly.entity_id
_entity_poly.type
_entity_poly.pdbx_seq_one_letter_code
_entity_poly.pdbx_strand_id
1 'polypeptide(L)'
;MKKAYILLLAVLWVSSTYAQKSENFMSASIDGTEWKAEAKRLKIPIKGFRYLALAGFKVNPDEQLWVRLYYFEDELKPGTYPIESLEAMNKKGFQPKSGGKFWALVDYTEETKKMGHGFHDGESMEGTVTITSVTPTSVEGTFEATLQGVYYQKRALATATGTGLRANLERKLLTGAGAGMVVNGDPHDHDNSKKLKETDTIKITDGKFKVDWTKEDKP
;
A
#
# COMPACT_ATOMS: atom_id res chain seq x y z
N MET A 1 11.58 -40.11 34.88
CA MET A 1 10.51 -39.14 34.55
C MET A 1 11.00 -37.69 34.45
N LYS A 2 11.85 -37.17 35.36
CA LYS A 2 12.38 -35.78 35.27
C LYS A 2 13.18 -35.42 34.00
N LYS A 3 13.82 -36.39 33.35
CA LYS A 3 14.64 -36.16 32.14
C LYS A 3 13.83 -35.97 30.84
N ALA A 4 12.58 -36.42 30.81
CA ALA A 4 11.71 -36.29 29.63
C ALA A 4 11.08 -34.88 29.52
N TYR A 5 10.78 -34.24 30.66
CA TYR A 5 10.22 -32.88 30.70
C TYR A 5 11.23 -31.82 30.26
N ILE A 6 12.53 -32.05 30.45
CA ILE A 6 13.59 -31.12 30.02
C ILE A 6 13.74 -31.12 28.50
N LEU A 7 13.55 -32.28 27.85
CA LEU A 7 13.61 -32.38 26.40
C LEU A 7 12.40 -31.71 25.73
N LEU A 8 11.21 -31.80 26.34
CA LEU A 8 10.00 -31.15 25.83
C LEU A 8 10.05 -29.62 25.96
N LEU A 9 10.68 -29.09 27.03
CA LEU A 9 10.91 -27.65 27.15
C LEU A 9 11.98 -27.12 26.18
N ALA A 10 12.99 -27.92 25.84
CA ALA A 10 14.03 -27.51 24.90
C ALA A 10 13.51 -27.40 23.46
N VAL A 11 12.54 -28.23 23.06
CA VAL A 11 11.92 -28.17 21.71
C VAL A 11 11.03 -26.93 21.55
N LEU A 12 10.44 -26.41 22.63
CA LEU A 12 9.59 -25.22 22.61
C LEU A 12 10.36 -23.89 22.53
N TRP A 13 11.69 -23.91 22.68
CA TRP A 13 12.53 -22.71 22.59
C TRP A 13 13.15 -22.49 21.20
N VAL A 14 13.12 -23.49 20.31
CA VAL A 14 13.74 -23.40 18.97
C VAL A 14 12.80 -22.77 17.92
N SER A 15 11.52 -22.55 18.24
CA SER A 15 10.55 -21.92 17.32
C SER A 15 10.61 -20.39 17.29
N SER A 16 11.57 -19.76 17.96
CA SER A 16 11.74 -18.31 17.91
C SER A 16 12.51 -17.91 16.65
N THR A 17 11.74 -17.48 15.64
CA THR A 17 12.13 -16.49 14.62
C THR A 17 13.16 -16.91 13.57
N TYR A 18 12.75 -17.77 12.64
CA TYR A 18 13.06 -17.51 11.22
C TYR A 18 11.95 -16.61 10.65
N ALA A 19 11.93 -15.34 11.04
CA ALA A 19 11.25 -14.34 10.25
C ALA A 19 12.11 -14.17 8.99
N GLN A 20 11.84 -14.98 7.96
CA GLN A 20 12.45 -14.80 6.65
C GLN A 20 12.13 -13.37 6.22
N LYS A 21 13.16 -12.52 6.18
CA LYS A 21 13.01 -11.13 5.76
C LYS A 21 12.47 -11.20 4.34
N SER A 22 11.22 -10.76 4.15
CA SER A 22 10.59 -10.81 2.85
C SER A 22 11.47 -10.03 1.85
N GLU A 23 11.80 -10.67 0.73
CA GLU A 23 12.53 -10.01 -0.36
C GLU A 23 11.66 -8.91 -1.00
N ASN A 24 10.34 -8.99 -0.81
CA ASN A 24 9.39 -8.02 -1.26
C ASN A 24 9.23 -6.92 -0.21
N PHE A 25 9.51 -5.68 -0.59
CA PHE A 25 9.42 -4.55 0.32
C PHE A 25 9.02 -3.26 -0.37
N MET A 26 8.50 -2.35 0.44
CA MET A 26 8.36 -0.95 0.09
C MET A 26 8.86 -0.12 1.28
N SER A 27 9.59 0.95 1.00
CA SER A 27 10.08 1.88 2.00
C SER A 27 10.09 3.30 1.46
N ALA A 28 9.89 4.28 2.32
CA ALA A 28 9.94 5.70 1.98
C ALA A 28 10.15 6.54 3.24
N SER A 29 10.34 7.84 3.08
CA SER A 29 10.19 8.85 4.13
C SER A 29 8.88 9.59 3.91
N ILE A 30 7.94 9.49 4.86
CA ILE A 30 6.64 10.16 4.82
C ILE A 30 6.71 11.35 5.78
N ASP A 31 6.71 12.57 5.24
CA ASP A 31 6.89 13.82 5.99
C ASP A 31 8.13 13.80 6.91
N GLY A 32 9.21 13.17 6.45
CA GLY A 32 10.46 13.02 7.21
C GLY A 32 10.48 11.82 8.18
N THR A 33 9.38 11.06 8.28
CA THR A 33 9.31 9.86 9.12
C THR A 33 9.58 8.62 8.29
N GLU A 34 10.53 7.78 8.72
CA GLU A 34 10.86 6.54 8.03
C GLU A 34 9.68 5.56 8.03
N TRP A 35 9.38 5.03 6.86
CA TRP A 35 8.33 4.06 6.62
C TRP A 35 8.87 2.86 5.87
N LYS A 36 8.50 1.65 6.32
CA LYS A 36 8.84 0.40 5.63
C LYS A 36 7.83 -0.70 5.95
N ALA A 37 7.48 -1.48 4.94
CA ALA A 37 6.65 -2.67 5.06
C ALA A 37 7.04 -3.74 4.03
N GLU A 38 6.57 -4.96 4.26
CA GLU A 38 6.52 -5.98 3.21
C GLU A 38 5.57 -5.52 2.11
N ALA A 39 5.99 -5.64 0.85
CA ALA A 39 5.19 -5.25 -0.29
C ALA A 39 4.50 -6.45 -0.93
N LYS A 40 3.27 -6.24 -1.39
CA LYS A 40 2.46 -7.23 -2.11
C LYS A 40 2.01 -6.68 -3.45
N ARG A 41 1.76 -7.59 -4.38
CA ARG A 41 1.22 -7.27 -5.70
C ARG A 41 -0.29 -7.45 -5.73
N LEU A 42 -0.98 -6.55 -6.43
CA LEU A 42 -2.33 -6.79 -6.94
C LEU A 42 -2.36 -6.53 -8.44
N LYS A 43 -2.85 -7.53 -9.17
CA LYS A 43 -3.05 -7.45 -10.62
C LYS A 43 -4.54 -7.56 -10.90
N ILE A 44 -5.11 -6.48 -11.43
CA ILE A 44 -6.52 -6.45 -11.81
C ILE A 44 -6.58 -6.46 -13.34
N PRO A 45 -7.29 -7.42 -13.97
CA PRO A 45 -7.54 -7.36 -15.40
C PRO A 45 -8.52 -6.21 -15.67
N ILE A 46 -8.05 -5.16 -16.34
CA ILE A 46 -8.88 -4.03 -16.77
C ILE A 46 -8.96 -4.04 -18.30
N LYS A 47 -10.14 -3.74 -18.86
CA LYS A 47 -10.30 -3.66 -20.31
C LYS A 47 -9.56 -2.42 -20.84
N GLY A 48 -8.68 -2.62 -21.80
CA GLY A 48 -7.98 -1.53 -22.49
C GLY A 48 -6.55 -1.28 -22.00
N PHE A 49 -6.19 -1.62 -20.76
CA PHE A 49 -4.83 -1.47 -20.22
C PHE A 49 -4.56 -2.48 -19.10
N ARG A 50 -3.28 -2.72 -18.80
CA ARG A 50 -2.83 -3.54 -17.67
C ARG A 50 -2.68 -2.68 -16.43
N TYR A 51 -2.99 -3.26 -15.29
CA TYR A 51 -2.87 -2.64 -13.97
C TYR A 51 -2.02 -3.49 -13.04
N LEU A 52 -1.06 -2.84 -12.40
CA LEU A 52 -0.16 -3.41 -11.41
C LEU A 52 -0.11 -2.48 -10.20
N ALA A 53 -0.71 -2.90 -9.09
CA ALA A 53 -0.56 -2.25 -7.80
C ALA A 53 0.52 -2.96 -6.99
N LEU A 54 1.39 -2.17 -6.38
CA LEU A 54 2.32 -2.61 -5.34
C LEU A 54 1.90 -1.89 -4.07
N ALA A 55 1.70 -2.60 -2.96
CA ALA A 55 1.36 -1.95 -1.71
C ALA A 55 2.07 -2.59 -0.53
N GLY A 56 2.47 -1.77 0.43
CA GLY A 56 2.91 -2.25 1.73
C GLY A 56 1.97 -1.77 2.83
N PHE A 57 1.82 -2.61 3.86
CA PHE A 57 0.90 -2.36 4.97
C PHE A 57 1.61 -2.47 6.31
N LYS A 58 1.31 -1.55 7.23
CA LYS A 58 1.55 -1.71 8.66
C LYS A 58 0.21 -1.81 9.37
N VAL A 59 0.15 -2.63 10.42
CA VAL A 59 -1.11 -2.92 11.14
C VAL A 59 -1.31 -1.96 12.32
N ASN A 60 -0.24 -1.45 12.92
CA ASN A 60 -0.27 -0.63 14.12
C ASN A 60 0.73 0.54 14.07
N PRO A 61 0.28 1.77 13.75
CA PRO A 61 -1.06 2.10 13.26
C PRO A 61 -1.34 1.48 11.88
N ASP A 62 -2.62 1.47 11.45
CA ASP A 62 -2.99 1.00 10.11
C ASP A 62 -2.46 2.02 9.10
N GLU A 63 -1.41 1.66 8.37
CA GLU A 63 -0.78 2.51 7.37
C GLU A 63 -0.64 1.71 6.09
N GLN A 64 -0.95 2.33 4.97
CA GLN A 64 -0.79 1.74 3.66
C GLN A 64 -0.14 2.72 2.70
N LEU A 65 0.81 2.22 1.92
CA LEU A 65 1.48 2.96 0.86
C LEU A 65 1.37 2.16 -0.42
N TRP A 66 0.88 2.80 -1.48
CA TRP A 66 0.58 2.19 -2.76
C TRP A 66 1.36 2.87 -3.87
N VAL A 67 1.90 2.07 -4.78
CA VAL A 67 2.38 2.50 -6.10
C VAL A 67 1.52 1.78 -7.13
N ARG A 68 0.69 2.54 -7.86
CA ARG A 68 -0.26 2.03 -8.85
C ARG A 68 0.23 2.34 -10.25
N LEU A 69 0.55 1.30 -11.02
CA LEU A 69 1.06 1.41 -12.37
C LEU A 69 -0.01 0.95 -13.37
N TYR A 70 -0.34 1.82 -14.30
CA TYR A 70 -1.26 1.57 -15.40
C TYR A 70 -0.44 1.60 -16.68
N TYR A 71 -0.55 0.59 -17.53
CA TYR A 71 0.27 0.54 -18.73
C TYR A 71 -0.37 -0.30 -19.83
N PHE A 72 -0.08 0.01 -21.09
CA PHE A 72 -0.49 -0.86 -22.20
C PHE A 72 0.58 -1.90 -22.51
N GLU A 73 0.16 -3.06 -23.00
CA GLU A 73 1.01 -4.07 -23.63
C GLU A 73 2.32 -4.33 -22.83
N ASP A 74 3.46 -3.97 -23.42
CA ASP A 74 4.82 -4.19 -22.93
C ASP A 74 5.49 -2.87 -22.49
N GLU A 75 4.71 -1.87 -22.08
CA GLU A 75 5.23 -0.54 -21.71
C GLU A 75 5.71 -0.45 -20.26
N LEU A 76 5.54 -1.52 -19.47
CA LEU A 76 6.23 -1.65 -18.19
C LEU A 76 7.71 -2.01 -18.44
N LYS A 77 8.55 -0.98 -18.53
CA LYS A 77 9.99 -1.10 -18.81
C LYS A 77 10.80 -0.25 -17.83
N PRO A 78 12.11 -0.50 -17.70
CA PRO A 78 12.98 0.42 -16.98
C PRO A 78 12.93 1.84 -17.58
N GLY A 79 12.82 2.83 -16.71
CA GLY A 79 12.64 4.22 -17.10
C GLY A 79 12.05 5.07 -15.97
N THR A 80 12.08 6.38 -16.15
CA THR A 80 11.47 7.34 -15.23
C THR A 80 10.17 7.88 -15.82
N TYR A 81 9.09 7.78 -15.04
CA TYR A 81 7.76 8.13 -15.45
C TYR A 81 7.17 9.17 -14.49
N PRO A 82 6.39 10.15 -14.99
CA PRO A 82 5.74 11.11 -14.14
C PRO A 82 4.63 10.44 -13.32
N ILE A 83 4.51 10.84 -12.06
CA ILE A 83 3.33 10.57 -11.24
C ILE A 83 2.29 11.66 -11.50
N GLU A 84 1.03 11.28 -11.67
CA GLU A 84 -0.09 12.20 -11.91
C GLU A 84 -1.21 12.02 -10.86
N SER A 85 -2.12 12.98 -10.77
CA SER A 85 -3.36 12.82 -10.00
C SER A 85 -4.41 12.00 -10.73
N LEU A 86 -5.25 11.30 -9.97
CA LEU A 86 -6.37 10.53 -10.51
C LEU A 86 -7.35 11.47 -11.21
N GLU A 87 -7.56 12.67 -10.67
CA GLU A 87 -8.37 13.70 -11.32
C GLU A 87 -7.81 14.09 -12.70
N ALA A 88 -6.50 14.32 -12.81
CA ALA A 88 -5.86 14.64 -14.08
C ALA A 88 -5.95 13.49 -15.08
N MET A 89 -5.83 12.24 -14.60
CA MET A 89 -5.99 11.05 -15.43
C MET A 89 -7.43 10.89 -15.95
N ASN A 90 -8.42 11.08 -15.08
CA ASN A 90 -9.85 10.97 -15.41
C ASN A 90 -10.28 12.03 -16.42
N LYS A 91 -9.84 13.30 -16.26
CA LYS A 91 -10.14 14.38 -17.20
C LYS A 91 -9.60 14.14 -18.60
N LYS A 92 -8.49 13.39 -18.71
CA LYS A 92 -7.84 13.05 -19.99
C LYS A 92 -8.32 11.72 -20.57
N GLY A 93 -9.25 11.03 -19.91
CA GLY A 93 -9.75 9.73 -20.34
C GLY A 93 -8.66 8.65 -20.39
N PHE A 94 -7.75 8.63 -19.41
CA PHE A 94 -6.54 7.80 -19.44
C PHE A 94 -5.71 8.08 -20.70
N GLN A 95 -5.17 9.31 -20.81
CA GLN A 95 -4.11 9.68 -21.76
C GLN A 95 -2.96 10.32 -20.97
N PRO A 96 -1.73 9.76 -20.95
CA PRO A 96 -0.66 10.20 -20.06
C PRO A 96 0.04 11.45 -20.57
N LYS A 97 0.57 12.30 -19.67
CA LYS A 97 1.37 13.49 -20.06
C LYS A 97 2.62 13.15 -20.86
N SER A 98 3.15 11.94 -20.71
CA SER A 98 4.34 11.45 -21.43
C SER A 98 4.09 11.15 -22.92
N GLY A 99 2.85 11.33 -23.42
CA GLY A 99 2.46 10.89 -24.76
C GLY A 99 2.45 9.37 -24.92
N GLY A 100 2.75 8.61 -23.87
CA GLY A 100 2.98 7.17 -23.93
C GLY A 100 2.27 6.45 -22.81
N LYS A 101 1.29 5.61 -23.19
CA LYS A 101 0.85 4.32 -22.66
C LYS A 101 1.17 3.87 -21.20
N PHE A 102 1.53 4.74 -20.27
CA PHE A 102 1.97 4.44 -18.91
C PHE A 102 1.56 5.57 -17.96
N TRP A 103 0.99 5.21 -16.82
CA TRP A 103 0.67 6.11 -15.71
C TRP A 103 1.12 5.52 -14.40
N ALA A 104 1.58 6.40 -13.51
CA ALA A 104 1.87 6.08 -12.13
C ALA A 104 1.06 6.97 -11.20
N LEU A 105 0.49 6.35 -10.17
CA LEU A 105 -0.10 7.03 -9.02
C LEU A 105 0.54 6.50 -7.76
N VAL A 106 0.60 7.36 -6.74
CA VAL A 106 1.05 6.99 -5.40
C VAL A 106 0.00 7.44 -4.41
N ASP A 107 -0.36 6.54 -3.50
CA ASP A 107 -1.39 6.81 -2.50
C ASP A 107 -0.89 6.38 -1.14
N TYR A 108 -1.24 7.16 -0.13
CA TYR A 108 -0.89 6.89 1.25
C TYR A 108 -2.12 7.07 2.12
N THR A 109 -2.34 6.16 3.05
CA THR A 109 -3.40 6.33 4.06
C THR A 109 -2.87 5.89 5.41
N GLU A 110 -3.20 6.64 6.45
CA GLU A 110 -2.94 6.27 7.84
C GLU A 110 -4.18 6.44 8.72
N GLU A 111 -4.34 5.54 9.69
CA GLU A 111 -5.34 5.70 10.74
C GLU A 111 -4.91 6.77 11.75
N THR A 112 -5.74 7.79 11.92
CA THR A 112 -5.48 8.87 12.88
C THR A 112 -6.07 8.56 14.26
N LYS A 113 -5.24 8.70 15.30
CA LYS A 113 -5.65 8.51 16.70
C LYS A 113 -6.55 9.64 17.22
N LYS A 114 -6.44 10.85 16.65
CA LYS A 114 -7.03 12.07 17.23
C LYS A 114 -8.55 12.21 17.07
N MET A 115 -9.18 11.44 16.18
CA MET A 115 -10.59 11.65 15.81
C MET A 115 -11.44 10.36 15.86
N GLY A 116 -11.22 9.51 16.86
CA GLY A 116 -12.06 8.34 17.11
C GLY A 116 -12.02 7.28 15.99
N HIS A 117 -10.81 6.95 15.51
CA HIS A 117 -10.54 6.06 14.37
C HIS A 117 -10.80 6.69 12.99
N GLY A 118 -10.31 7.92 12.79
CA GLY A 118 -10.34 8.58 11.48
C GLY A 118 -9.20 8.12 10.57
N PHE A 119 -9.15 8.66 9.37
CA PHE A 119 -8.08 8.39 8.40
C PHE A 119 -7.51 9.71 7.87
N HIS A 120 -6.21 9.72 7.61
CA HIS A 120 -5.54 10.75 6.84
C HIS A 120 -5.11 10.09 5.53
N ASP A 121 -5.62 10.62 4.43
CA ASP A 121 -5.60 9.97 3.13
C ASP A 121 -5.00 10.91 2.10
N GLY A 122 -4.02 10.40 1.35
CA GLY A 122 -3.21 11.14 0.40
C GLY A 122 -3.33 10.54 -1.00
N GLU A 123 -3.71 11.36 -1.96
CA GLU A 123 -3.71 11.02 -3.39
C GLU A 123 -2.60 11.79 -4.11
N SER A 124 -1.85 11.14 -5.01
CA SER A 124 -0.76 11.80 -5.73
C SER A 124 -1.20 13.03 -6.51
N MET A 125 -0.43 14.11 -6.41
CA MET A 125 -0.56 15.29 -7.28
C MET A 125 0.51 15.26 -8.38
N GLU A 126 1.76 15.09 -7.96
CA GLU A 126 2.94 15.11 -8.80
C GLU A 126 4.06 14.29 -8.19
N GLY A 127 5.07 13.97 -8.99
CA GLY A 127 6.22 13.19 -8.57
C GLY A 127 6.83 12.40 -9.71
N THR A 128 7.69 11.46 -9.37
CA THR A 128 8.27 10.52 -10.33
C THR A 128 8.35 9.13 -9.76
N VAL A 129 8.18 8.13 -10.63
CA VAL A 129 8.56 6.74 -10.37
C VAL A 129 9.67 6.37 -11.34
N THR A 130 10.75 5.80 -10.82
CA THR A 130 11.85 5.27 -11.63
C THR A 130 11.89 3.77 -11.48
N ILE A 131 11.58 3.05 -12.56
CA ILE A 131 11.69 1.61 -12.62
C ILE A 131 13.12 1.28 -13.05
N THR A 132 13.84 0.53 -12.22
CA THR A 132 15.23 0.14 -12.49
C THR A 132 15.32 -1.26 -13.11
N SER A 133 14.38 -2.15 -12.77
CA SER A 133 14.34 -3.51 -13.28
C SER A 133 12.90 -4.00 -13.43
N VAL A 134 12.64 -4.68 -14.55
CA VAL A 134 11.40 -5.40 -14.82
C VAL A 134 11.77 -6.78 -15.35
N THR A 135 11.19 -7.81 -14.75
CA THR A 135 11.18 -9.16 -15.29
C THR A 135 9.72 -9.62 -15.44
N PRO A 136 9.43 -10.77 -16.07
CA PRO A 136 8.08 -11.31 -16.09
C PRO A 136 7.49 -11.52 -14.69
N THR A 137 8.35 -11.71 -13.68
CA THR A 137 7.98 -12.08 -12.32
C THR A 137 8.41 -11.09 -11.25
N SER A 138 8.97 -9.93 -11.61
CA SER A 138 9.41 -8.95 -10.63
C SER A 138 9.49 -7.53 -11.17
N VAL A 139 9.37 -6.57 -10.25
CA VAL A 139 9.57 -5.15 -10.52
C VAL A 139 10.33 -4.50 -9.36
N GLU A 140 11.28 -3.64 -9.69
CA GLU A 140 12.10 -2.90 -8.73
C GLU A 140 12.26 -1.44 -9.19
N GLY A 141 12.28 -0.52 -8.23
CA GLY A 141 12.43 0.89 -8.54
C GLY A 141 12.39 1.81 -7.33
N THR A 142 12.36 3.10 -7.62
CA THR A 142 12.27 4.19 -6.67
C THR A 142 11.12 5.12 -7.01
N PHE A 143 10.69 5.93 -6.05
CA PHE A 143 9.65 6.93 -6.27
C PHE A 143 9.77 8.09 -5.29
N GLU A 144 9.28 9.24 -5.71
CA GLU A 144 9.07 10.42 -4.88
C GLU A 144 7.77 11.07 -5.32
N ALA A 145 6.96 11.52 -4.36
CA ALA A 145 5.64 12.06 -4.65
C ALA A 145 5.23 13.13 -3.65
N THR A 146 4.46 14.09 -4.15
CA THR A 146 3.72 15.05 -3.34
C THR A 146 2.24 14.68 -3.45
N LEU A 147 1.61 14.39 -2.31
CA LEU A 147 0.20 13.98 -2.26
C LEU A 147 -0.67 15.09 -1.67
N GLN A 148 -1.92 15.15 -2.12
CA GLN A 148 -2.96 15.96 -1.50
C GLN A 148 -3.54 15.18 -0.31
N GLY A 149 -3.27 15.64 0.91
CA GLY A 149 -3.79 15.05 2.13
C GLY A 149 -5.20 15.53 2.44
N VAL A 150 -6.04 14.59 2.88
CA VAL A 150 -7.44 14.79 3.23
C VAL A 150 -7.76 13.99 4.49
N TYR A 151 -8.48 14.62 5.42
CA TYR A 151 -8.88 13.94 6.65
C TYR A 151 -10.29 13.37 6.55
N TYR A 152 -10.47 12.17 7.08
CA TYR A 152 -11.75 11.49 7.24
C TYR A 152 -12.02 11.20 8.70
N GLN A 153 -13.26 11.41 9.13
CA GLN A 153 -13.72 11.09 10.47
C GLN A 153 -14.82 10.04 10.42
N LYS A 154 -14.77 9.02 11.30
CA LYS A 154 -15.88 8.06 11.43
C LYS A 154 -17.16 8.76 11.85
N ARG A 155 -18.28 8.36 11.23
CA ARG A 155 -19.60 8.89 11.59
C ARG A 155 -19.96 8.50 13.02
N ALA A 156 -20.48 9.45 13.79
CA ALA A 156 -20.80 9.27 15.21
C ALA A 156 -21.69 8.03 15.49
N LEU A 157 -22.61 7.69 14.59
CA LEU A 157 -23.45 6.48 14.70
C LEU A 157 -22.66 5.18 14.61
N ALA A 158 -21.61 5.13 13.77
CA ALA A 158 -20.74 3.95 13.65
C ALA A 158 -19.81 3.80 14.87
N THR A 159 -19.41 4.92 15.48
CA THR A 159 -18.67 4.94 16.74
C THR A 159 -19.56 4.51 17.90
N ALA A 160 -20.78 5.04 18.00
CA ALA A 160 -21.72 4.74 19.08
C ALA A 160 -22.23 3.30 19.08
N THR A 161 -22.41 2.69 17.90
CA THR A 161 -22.84 1.29 17.77
C THR A 161 -21.68 0.29 17.86
N GLY A 162 -20.42 0.76 17.94
CA GLY A 162 -19.22 -0.10 17.97
C GLY A 162 -18.95 -0.86 16.67
N THR A 163 -19.80 -0.72 15.65
CA THR A 163 -19.69 -1.41 14.36
C THR A 163 -18.47 -0.94 13.56
N GLY A 164 -18.17 0.36 13.59
CA GLY A 164 -17.00 0.94 12.93
C GLY A 164 -15.68 0.47 13.53
N LEU A 165 -15.63 0.30 14.87
CA LEU A 165 -14.44 -0.21 15.56
C LEU A 165 -14.20 -1.69 15.27
N ARG A 166 -15.25 -2.51 15.28
CA ARG A 166 -15.16 -3.95 14.95
C ARG A 166 -14.66 -4.19 13.52
N ALA A 167 -15.21 -3.45 12.55
CA ALA A 167 -14.79 -3.58 11.15
C ALA A 167 -13.32 -3.17 10.93
N ASN A 168 -12.84 -2.14 11.62
CA ASN A 168 -11.43 -1.74 11.56
C ASN A 168 -10.51 -2.80 12.20
N LEU A 169 -10.90 -3.37 13.35
CA LEU A 169 -10.14 -4.44 13.99
C LEU A 169 -10.09 -5.71 13.13
N GLU A 170 -11.20 -6.07 12.48
CA GLU A 170 -11.24 -7.20 11.55
C GLU A 170 -10.32 -6.98 10.35
N ARG A 171 -10.36 -5.79 9.72
CA ARG A 171 -9.43 -5.44 8.65
C ARG A 171 -7.98 -5.51 9.11
N LYS A 172 -7.65 -4.97 10.28
CA LYS A 172 -6.30 -5.07 10.86
C LYS A 172 -5.85 -6.50 11.08
N LEU A 173 -6.73 -7.37 11.59
CA LEU A 173 -6.43 -8.78 11.77
C LEU A 173 -6.17 -9.47 10.43
N LEU A 174 -6.98 -9.17 9.42
CA LEU A 174 -6.81 -9.71 8.06
C LEU A 174 -5.53 -9.17 7.40
N THR A 175 -5.23 -7.88 7.53
CA THR A 175 -3.96 -7.27 7.08
C THR A 175 -2.77 -7.93 7.77
N GLY A 176 -2.83 -8.13 9.10
CA GLY A 176 -1.80 -8.83 9.86
C GLY A 176 -1.65 -10.30 9.49
N ALA A 177 -2.72 -10.95 9.02
CA ALA A 177 -2.68 -12.30 8.45
C ALA A 177 -2.20 -12.33 6.97
N GLY A 178 -1.82 -11.17 6.41
CA GLY A 178 -1.32 -11.06 5.04
C GLY A 178 -2.40 -10.88 3.98
N ALA A 179 -3.66 -10.70 4.35
CA ALA A 179 -4.78 -10.48 3.43
C ALA A 179 -5.07 -8.99 3.16
N GLY A 180 -4.13 -8.08 3.46
CA GLY A 180 -4.31 -6.62 3.31
C GLY A 180 -4.80 -6.20 1.92
N MET A 181 -4.25 -6.77 0.84
CA MET A 181 -4.69 -6.48 -0.53
C MET A 181 -6.10 -6.99 -0.87
N VAL A 182 -6.61 -7.98 -0.13
CA VAL A 182 -7.95 -8.56 -0.35
C VAL A 182 -9.01 -7.70 0.32
N VAL A 183 -8.69 -7.10 1.47
CA VAL A 183 -9.63 -6.32 2.29
C VAL A 183 -9.56 -4.82 2.04
N ASN A 184 -8.43 -4.32 1.54
CA ASN A 184 -8.21 -2.92 1.16
C ASN A 184 -7.91 -2.85 -0.34
N GLY A 185 -8.89 -3.21 -1.18
CA GLY A 185 -8.73 -3.19 -2.64
C GLY A 185 -8.68 -1.78 -3.25
N ASP A 186 -9.16 -0.78 -2.51
CA ASP A 186 -9.06 0.64 -2.83
C ASP A 186 -8.44 1.38 -1.63
N PRO A 187 -7.29 2.06 -1.80
CA PRO A 187 -6.67 2.80 -0.70
C PRO A 187 -7.56 3.91 -0.13
N HIS A 188 -8.56 4.39 -0.87
CA HIS A 188 -9.42 5.51 -0.45
C HIS A 188 -10.78 5.07 0.11
N ASP A 189 -11.02 3.77 0.30
CA ASP A 189 -12.29 3.26 0.81
C ASP A 189 -12.43 3.43 2.33
N HIS A 190 -13.00 4.58 2.70
CA HIS A 190 -13.26 4.98 4.09
C HIS A 190 -14.71 4.74 4.49
N ASP A 191 -15.07 3.48 4.59
CA ASP A 191 -16.40 3.06 4.98
C ASP A 191 -16.88 3.68 6.30
N ASN A 192 -18.14 4.14 6.32
CA ASN A 192 -18.76 4.83 7.44
C ASN A 192 -18.01 6.07 7.94
N SER A 193 -17.21 6.70 7.09
CA SER A 193 -16.51 7.95 7.39
C SER A 193 -17.14 9.15 6.68
N LYS A 194 -16.72 10.34 7.07
CA LYS A 194 -17.06 11.62 6.47
C LYS A 194 -15.77 12.38 6.19
N LYS A 195 -15.59 12.80 4.94
CA LYS A 195 -14.51 13.71 4.52
C LYS A 195 -14.63 15.05 5.25
N LEU A 196 -13.53 15.51 5.84
CA LEU A 196 -13.41 16.81 6.48
C LEU A 196 -12.97 17.86 5.45
N LYS A 197 -13.13 19.13 5.81
CA LYS A 197 -12.64 20.25 5.00
C LYS A 197 -11.14 20.49 5.17
N GLU A 198 -10.55 19.91 6.20
CA GLU A 198 -9.13 19.99 6.48
C GLU A 198 -8.35 19.18 5.43
N THR A 199 -7.33 19.83 4.89
CA THR A 199 -6.44 19.30 3.86
C THR A 199 -5.04 19.82 4.08
N ASP A 200 -4.04 19.03 3.73
CA ASP A 200 -2.64 19.41 3.77
C ASP A 200 -1.88 18.77 2.59
N THR A 201 -0.56 18.67 2.72
CA THR A 201 0.31 18.06 1.72
C THR A 201 1.19 17.03 2.40
N ILE A 202 1.20 15.82 1.86
CA ILE A 202 2.05 14.72 2.32
C ILE A 202 3.24 14.63 1.37
N LYS A 203 4.45 14.68 1.90
CA LYS A 203 5.68 14.51 1.11
C LYS A 203 6.24 13.12 1.27
N ILE A 204 6.46 12.46 0.15
CA ILE A 204 7.08 11.14 0.07
C ILE A 204 8.44 11.28 -0.62
N THR A 205 9.52 11.03 0.10
CA THR A 205 10.89 11.03 -0.43
C THR A 205 11.56 9.68 -0.23
N ASP A 206 12.66 9.44 -0.95
CA ASP A 206 13.50 8.25 -0.80
C ASP A 206 12.73 6.93 -0.96
N GLY A 207 11.64 6.95 -1.73
CA GLY A 207 10.77 5.81 -1.96
C GLY A 207 11.51 4.73 -2.73
N LYS A 208 11.39 3.48 -2.27
CA LYS A 208 11.98 2.28 -2.89
C LYS A 208 10.98 1.15 -2.82
N PHE A 209 10.89 0.36 -3.88
CA PHE A 209 10.09 -0.84 -3.90
C PHE A 209 10.82 -1.97 -4.63
N LYS A 210 10.56 -3.18 -4.17
CA LYS A 210 10.92 -4.42 -4.86
C LYS A 210 9.83 -5.43 -4.61
N VAL A 211 9.29 -6.03 -5.66
CA VAL A 211 8.32 -7.11 -5.54
C VAL A 211 8.67 -8.18 -6.55
N ASP A 212 8.85 -9.41 -6.08
CA ASP A 212 9.05 -10.63 -6.84
C ASP A 212 7.91 -11.61 -6.50
N TRP A 213 7.21 -12.07 -7.54
CA TRP A 213 6.07 -12.97 -7.45
C TRP A 213 6.33 -14.34 -8.10
N THR A 214 7.60 -14.74 -8.25
CA THR A 214 7.97 -16.09 -8.74
C THR A 214 7.33 -17.23 -7.94
N LYS A 215 7.04 -17.00 -6.66
CA LYS A 215 6.47 -18.00 -5.74
C LYS A 215 4.96 -17.86 -5.52
N GLU A 216 4.38 -16.70 -5.83
CA GLU A 216 2.95 -16.41 -5.60
C GLU A 216 2.07 -16.97 -6.73
N ASP A 217 2.59 -17.07 -7.96
CA ASP A 217 1.83 -17.55 -9.13
C ASP A 217 1.89 -19.08 -9.32
N LYS A 218 2.25 -19.87 -8.29
CA LYS A 218 2.14 -21.33 -8.36
C LYS A 218 0.67 -21.76 -8.17
N PRO A 219 0.10 -22.54 -9.10
CA PRO A 219 -1.30 -22.97 -9.05
C PRO A 219 -1.63 -23.81 -7.81
#